data_AF-A0A318R648-F1
#
_entry.id   AF-A0A318R648-F1
#
_cell.length_a   1.000
_cell.length_b   1.000
_cell.length_c   1.000
_cell.angle_alpha   90.00
_cell.angle_beta   90.00
_cell.angle_gamma   90.00
#
_symmetry.space_group_name_H-M   'P 1'
#
loop_
_entity.id
_entity.type
_entity.pdbx_description
1 polymer ?
#
loop_
_entity_poly.entity_id
_entity_poly.type
_entity_poly.pdbx_seq_one_letter_code
_entity_poly.pdbx_strand_id
1 'polypeptide(L)'
;MPSIGGKILGIFLYMIPWADSLMFGNHLYIKYPFTQILQIPAIPIIIIERSIPFGNLLLFLAIFIGLVRNTKVSYFLRFNALQSLLINIGIIIISFIFQIFFSPFGSSLIIRTFSSTLLISLFAMITYCIWSCTQGNEPNLPGISQAVKMQL
;
A
#
# COMPACT_ATOMS: atom_id res chain seq x y z
N MET A 1 20.11 13.26 -7.27
CA MET A 1 19.76 11.83 -7.17
C MET A 1 19.54 11.49 -5.70
N PRO A 2 18.48 10.74 -5.33
CA PRO A 2 18.23 10.38 -3.95
C PRO A 2 19.35 9.49 -3.39
N SER A 3 19.66 9.64 -2.10
CA SER A 3 20.63 8.79 -1.40
C SER A 3 20.15 7.33 -1.37
N ILE A 4 21.07 6.36 -1.25
CA ILE A 4 20.73 4.94 -1.11
C ILE A 4 19.70 4.73 0.02
N GLY A 5 19.91 5.38 1.16
CA GLY A 5 18.96 5.32 2.29
C GLY A 5 17.58 5.88 1.93
N GLY A 6 17.52 6.96 1.15
CA GLY A 6 16.25 7.52 0.66
C GLY A 6 15.51 6.56 -0.29
N LYS A 7 16.22 5.80 -1.12
CA LYS A 7 15.61 4.79 -1.99
C LYS A 7 15.04 3.62 -1.18
N ILE A 8 15.79 3.12 -0.20
CA ILE A 8 15.34 2.03 0.68
C ILE A 8 14.10 2.46 1.48
N LEU A 9 14.13 3.66 2.06
CA LEU A 9 12.97 4.21 2.77
C LEU A 9 11.77 4.40 1.82
N GLY A 10 12.01 4.85 0.58
CA GLY A 10 10.98 4.93 -0.46
C GLY A 10 10.29 3.59 -0.72
N ILE A 11 11.07 2.52 -0.88
CA ILE A 11 10.57 1.15 -1.07
C ILE A 11 9.78 0.68 0.16
N PHE A 12 10.30 0.96 1.36
CA PHE A 12 9.67 0.57 2.61
C PHE A 12 8.29 1.23 2.79
N LEU A 13 8.13 2.48 2.35
CA LEU A 13 6.84 3.16 2.42
C LEU A 13 5.76 2.45 1.61
N TYR A 14 6.09 1.82 0.47
CA TYR A 14 5.12 1.05 -0.32
C TYR A 14 4.79 -0.32 0.27
N MET A 15 5.50 -0.78 1.31
CA MET A 15 5.14 -2.00 2.03
C MET A 15 3.87 -1.82 2.87
N ILE A 16 3.46 -0.58 3.15
CA ILE A 16 2.25 -0.25 3.91
C ILE A 16 0.99 -0.58 3.11
N PRO A 17 0.74 0.04 1.94
CA PRO A 17 -0.41 -0.33 1.11
C PRO A 17 -0.31 -1.79 0.67
N TRP A 18 0.89 -2.37 0.59
CA TRP A 18 1.04 -3.80 0.35
C TRP A 18 0.44 -4.64 1.48
N ALA A 19 0.85 -4.38 2.72
CA ALA A 19 0.34 -5.08 3.90
C ALA A 19 -1.20 -5.05 3.97
N ASP A 20 -1.78 -3.89 3.70
CA ASP A 20 -3.23 -3.72 3.70
C ASP A 20 -3.90 -4.46 2.53
N SER A 21 -3.30 -4.44 1.34
CA SER A 21 -3.88 -5.13 0.18
C SER A 21 -4.01 -6.65 0.35
N LEU A 22 -3.21 -7.27 1.24
CA LEU A 22 -3.22 -8.73 1.44
C LEU A 22 -4.57 -9.25 1.94
N MET A 23 -5.40 -8.41 2.55
CA MET A 23 -6.73 -8.81 3.00
C MET A 23 -7.64 -9.29 1.85
N PHE A 24 -7.41 -8.79 0.63
CA PHE A 24 -8.15 -9.22 -0.56
C PHE A 24 -7.72 -10.61 -1.07
N GLY A 25 -6.57 -11.12 -0.60
CA GLY A 25 -5.97 -12.37 -1.07
C GLY A 25 -6.49 -13.66 -0.42
N ASN A 26 -7.35 -13.59 0.59
CA ASN A 26 -7.75 -14.77 1.38
C ASN A 26 -8.18 -15.97 0.52
N HIS A 27 -8.96 -15.73 -0.54
CA HIS A 27 -9.40 -16.79 -1.46
C HIS A 27 -8.27 -17.38 -2.31
N LEU A 28 -7.29 -16.55 -2.70
CA LEU A 28 -6.10 -16.97 -3.44
C LEU A 28 -5.19 -17.84 -2.56
N TYR A 29 -4.98 -17.46 -1.30
CA TYR A 29 -4.12 -18.19 -0.37
C TYR A 29 -4.67 -19.58 -0.05
N ILE A 30 -5.99 -19.72 0.08
CA ILE A 30 -6.64 -21.02 0.33
C ILE A 30 -6.51 -21.93 -0.90
N LYS A 31 -6.72 -21.39 -2.10
CA LYS A 31 -6.69 -22.18 -3.34
C LYS A 31 -5.26 -22.50 -3.81
N TYR A 32 -4.32 -21.59 -3.56
CA TYR A 32 -2.94 -21.66 -4.02
C TYR A 32 -1.98 -21.29 -2.88
N PRO A 33 -1.62 -22.24 -2.01
CA PRO A 33 -0.83 -21.97 -0.80
C PRO A 33 0.53 -21.30 -1.08
N PHE A 34 1.14 -21.57 -2.24
CA PHE A 34 2.41 -20.93 -2.64
C PHE A 34 2.31 -19.39 -2.71
N THR A 35 1.11 -18.84 -2.91
CA THR A 35 0.90 -17.38 -2.95
C THR A 35 1.07 -16.72 -1.59
N GLN A 36 1.18 -17.48 -0.49
CA GLN A 36 1.47 -16.93 0.83
C GLN A 36 2.87 -16.33 0.94
N ILE A 37 3.81 -16.70 0.05
CA ILE A 37 5.15 -16.11 -0.02
C ILE A 37 5.08 -14.59 -0.22
N LEU A 38 4.04 -14.10 -0.89
CA LEU A 38 3.79 -12.67 -1.12
C LEU A 38 3.54 -11.90 0.19
N GLN A 39 3.12 -12.58 1.26
CA GLN A 39 2.87 -11.95 2.57
C GLN A 39 4.17 -11.67 3.33
N ILE A 40 5.24 -12.44 3.08
CA ILE A 40 6.52 -12.37 3.80
C ILE A 40 7.08 -10.93 3.90
N PRO A 41 7.20 -10.15 2.82
CA PRO A 41 7.74 -8.79 2.90
C PRO A 41 6.86 -7.82 3.70
N ALA A 42 5.56 -8.11 3.84
CA ALA A 42 4.63 -7.27 4.59
C ALA A 42 4.60 -7.58 6.10
N ILE A 43 5.11 -8.75 6.52
CA ILE A 43 5.04 -9.22 7.92
C ILE A 43 5.48 -8.14 8.94
N PRO A 44 6.59 -7.41 8.75
CA PRO A 44 7.02 -6.42 9.73
C PRO A 44 5.98 -5.31 9.94
N ILE A 45 5.34 -4.85 8.86
CA ILE A 45 4.30 -3.82 8.92
C ILE A 45 3.05 -4.38 9.59
N ILE A 46 2.61 -5.58 9.22
CA ILE A 46 1.45 -6.24 9.81
C ILE A 46 1.60 -6.40 11.32
N ILE A 47 2.81 -6.76 11.79
CA ILE A 47 3.09 -6.88 13.22
C ILE A 47 2.93 -5.51 13.90
N ILE A 48 3.49 -4.45 13.33
CA ILE A 48 3.38 -3.09 13.88
C ILE A 48 1.92 -2.66 13.97
N GLU A 49 1.16 -2.84 12.89
CA GLU A 49 -0.25 -2.44 12.82
C GLU A 49 -1.15 -3.22 13.78
N ARG A 50 -0.85 -4.50 14.03
CA ARG A 50 -1.62 -5.34 14.96
C ARG A 50 -1.22 -5.17 16.42
N SER A 51 -0.04 -4.59 16.69
CA SER A 51 0.48 -4.44 18.06
C SER A 51 -0.24 -3.35 18.86
N ILE A 52 -0.93 -2.43 18.19
CA ILE A 52 -1.60 -1.29 18.81
C ILE A 52 -3.03 -1.13 18.26
N PRO A 53 -3.99 -0.66 19.08
CA PRO A 53 -5.33 -0.37 18.60
C PRO A 53 -5.28 0.73 17.53
N PHE A 54 -6.02 0.55 16.44
CA PHE A 54 -5.99 1.45 15.28
C PHE A 54 -4.59 1.61 14.65
N GLY A 55 -3.74 0.57 14.70
CA GLY A 55 -2.35 0.67 14.26
C GLY A 55 -2.16 1.12 12.82
N ASN A 56 -3.03 0.73 11.90
CA ASN A 56 -3.02 1.24 10.52
C ASN A 56 -3.17 2.78 10.47
N LEU A 57 -4.18 3.32 11.16
CA LEU A 57 -4.43 4.77 11.21
C LEU A 57 -3.28 5.52 11.92
N LEU A 58 -2.76 4.95 13.00
CA LEU A 58 -1.63 5.54 13.74
C LEU A 58 -0.36 5.54 12.90
N LEU A 59 -0.10 4.47 12.13
CA LEU A 59 1.02 4.39 11.20
C LEU A 59 0.89 5.43 10.09
N PHE A 60 -0.31 5.57 9.51
CA PHE A 60 -0.62 6.63 8.55
C PHE A 60 -0.30 8.02 9.11
N LEU A 61 -0.81 8.33 10.31
CA LEU A 61 -0.60 9.63 10.97
C LEU A 61 0.89 9.88 11.27
N ALA A 62 1.59 8.86 11.79
CA ALA A 62 3.01 8.95 12.11
C ALA A 62 3.86 9.29 10.88
N ILE A 63 3.58 8.65 9.74
CA ILE A 63 4.29 8.90 8.49
C ILE A 63 3.93 10.26 7.90
N PHE A 64 2.65 10.63 7.95
CA PHE A 64 2.21 11.92 7.45
C PHE A 64 2.88 13.08 8.22
N ILE A 65 2.87 13.02 9.54
CA ILE A 65 3.48 14.06 10.39
C ILE A 65 5.02 13.99 10.29
N GLY A 66 5.60 12.79 10.37
CA GLY A 66 7.04 12.60 10.46
C GLY A 66 7.80 12.79 9.14
N LEU A 67 7.23 12.36 8.02
CA LEU A 67 7.86 12.45 6.70
C LEU A 67 7.25 13.55 5.83
N VAL A 68 5.93 13.54 5.62
CA VAL A 68 5.30 14.43 4.63
C VAL A 68 5.37 15.90 5.05
N ARG A 69 5.08 16.19 6.33
CA ARG A 69 5.09 17.55 6.89
C ARG A 69 6.49 18.06 7.27
N ASN A 70 7.48 17.17 7.33
CA ASN A 70 8.83 17.54 7.75
C ASN A 70 9.63 18.12 6.57
N THR A 71 9.88 19.43 6.59
CA THR A 71 10.63 20.14 5.54
C THR A 71 12.12 19.75 5.48
N LYS A 72 12.65 19.10 6.52
CA LYS A 72 14.02 18.55 6.52
C LYS A 72 14.15 17.28 5.68
N VAL A 73 13.03 16.64 5.36
CA VAL A 73 13.00 15.41 4.55
C VAL A 73 13.05 15.76 3.06
N SER A 74 13.79 14.97 2.29
CA SER A 74 13.93 15.18 0.85
C SER A 74 12.58 15.13 0.12
N TYR A 75 12.43 15.96 -0.91
CA TYR A 75 11.22 15.97 -1.74
C TYR A 75 10.86 14.58 -2.27
N PHE A 76 11.84 13.80 -2.71
CA PHE A 76 11.65 12.42 -3.17
C PHE A 76 10.95 11.54 -2.13
N LEU A 77 11.38 11.61 -0.86
CA LEU A 77 10.81 10.76 0.18
C LEU A 77 9.41 11.27 0.60
N ARG A 78 9.21 12.59 0.62
CA ARG A 78 7.88 13.21 0.85
C ARG A 78 6.88 12.79 -0.23
N PHE A 79 7.30 12.79 -1.49
CA PHE A 79 6.51 12.34 -2.63
C PHE A 79 6.08 10.88 -2.50
N ASN A 80 7.03 9.97 -2.29
CA ASN A 80 6.72 8.54 -2.15
C ASN A 80 5.91 8.24 -0.89
N ALA A 81 6.15 8.96 0.22
CA ALA A 81 5.36 8.83 1.43
C ALA A 81 3.91 9.22 1.18
N LEU A 82 3.67 10.40 0.60
CA LEU A 82 2.33 10.87 0.33
C LEU A 82 1.61 9.99 -0.70
N GLN A 83 2.30 9.55 -1.75
CA GLN A 83 1.74 8.62 -2.74
C GLN A 83 1.34 7.29 -2.11
N SER A 84 2.20 6.70 -1.28
CA SER A 84 1.90 5.46 -0.55
C SER A 84 0.68 5.64 0.37
N LEU A 85 0.62 6.74 1.10
CA LEU A 85 -0.51 7.07 1.98
C LEU A 85 -1.83 7.23 1.20
N LEU A 86 -1.82 7.86 0.03
CA LEU A 86 -3.01 7.98 -0.82
C LEU A 86 -3.48 6.63 -1.36
N ILE A 87 -2.54 5.76 -1.77
CA ILE A 87 -2.87 4.39 -2.18
C ILE A 87 -3.49 3.63 -1.00
N ASN A 88 -2.92 3.76 0.20
CA ASN A 88 -3.47 3.13 1.40
C ASN A 88 -4.90 3.60 1.68
N ILE A 89 -5.16 4.91 1.63
CA ILE A 89 -6.52 5.44 1.76
C ILE A 89 -7.47 4.81 0.73
N GLY A 90 -7.04 4.68 -0.53
CA GLY A 90 -7.82 4.02 -1.58
C GLY A 90 -8.15 2.56 -1.24
N ILE A 91 -7.17 1.81 -0.71
CA ILE A 91 -7.35 0.42 -0.27
C ILE A 91 -8.36 0.33 0.87
N ILE A 92 -8.25 1.19 1.88
CA ILE A 92 -9.16 1.24 3.02
C ILE A 92 -10.59 1.52 2.54
N ILE A 93 -10.78 2.49 1.64
CA ILE A 93 -12.10 2.81 1.08
C ILE A 93 -12.67 1.61 0.32
N ILE A 94 -11.87 0.97 -0.54
CA ILE A 94 -12.30 -0.23 -1.28
C ILE A 94 -12.67 -1.36 -0.31
N SER A 95 -11.90 -1.55 0.76
CA SER A 95 -12.17 -2.55 1.78
C SER A 95 -13.51 -2.32 2.47
N PHE A 96 -13.81 -1.07 2.87
CA PHE A 96 -15.12 -0.73 3.45
C PHE A 96 -16.26 -0.94 2.45
N ILE A 97 -16.09 -0.55 1.18
CA ILE A 97 -17.07 -0.83 0.13
C ILE A 97 -17.29 -2.35 0.03
N PHE A 98 -16.22 -3.13 0.07
CA PHE A 98 -16.29 -4.59 0.02
C PHE A 98 -17.08 -5.17 1.20
N GLN A 99 -16.77 -4.72 2.41
CA GLN A 99 -17.40 -5.19 3.63
C GLN A 99 -18.88 -4.79 3.71
N ILE A 100 -19.25 -3.59 3.27
CA ILE A 100 -20.64 -3.10 3.37
C ILE A 100 -21.51 -3.70 2.26
N PHE A 101 -21.05 -3.66 1.01
CA PHE A 101 -21.87 -4.02 -0.14
C PHE A 101 -21.79 -5.50 -0.49
N PHE A 102 -20.64 -6.15 -0.27
CA PHE A 102 -20.40 -7.52 -0.74
C PHE A 102 -20.44 -8.56 0.38
N SER A 103 -20.38 -8.17 1.67
CA SER A 103 -20.57 -9.10 2.78
C SER A 103 -21.87 -9.92 2.72
N PRO A 104 -23.03 -9.40 2.25
CA PRO A 104 -24.26 -10.19 2.16
C PRO A 104 -24.21 -11.30 1.09
N PHE A 105 -23.36 -11.14 0.08
CA PHE A 105 -23.25 -12.06 -1.06
C PHE A 105 -22.29 -13.22 -0.81
N GLY A 106 -21.68 -13.30 0.39
CA GLY A 106 -20.83 -14.40 0.83
C GLY A 106 -19.65 -14.67 -0.10
N SER A 107 -19.25 -15.94 -0.22
CA SER A 107 -18.12 -16.38 -1.06
C SER A 107 -18.52 -16.64 -2.51
N SER A 108 -19.36 -15.80 -3.10
CA SER A 108 -19.81 -15.94 -4.49
C SER A 108 -18.61 -15.90 -5.46
N LEU A 109 -18.75 -16.54 -6.62
CA LEU A 109 -17.69 -16.58 -7.64
C LEU A 109 -17.27 -15.16 -8.09
N ILE A 110 -18.22 -14.23 -8.12
CA ILE A 110 -17.98 -12.81 -8.47
C ILE A 110 -17.04 -12.16 -7.45
N ILE A 111 -17.32 -12.33 -6.15
CA ILE A 111 -16.51 -11.77 -5.05
C ILE A 111 -15.10 -12.36 -5.05
N ARG A 112 -15.00 -13.68 -5.28
CA ARG A 112 -13.71 -14.38 -5.35
C ARG A 112 -12.85 -13.88 -6.50
N THR A 113 -13.43 -13.74 -7.68
CA THR A 113 -12.72 -13.24 -8.87
C THR A 113 -12.32 -11.78 -8.66
N PHE A 114 -13.23 -10.93 -8.21
CA PHE A 114 -12.97 -9.51 -8.03
C PHE A 114 -11.90 -9.24 -6.97
N SER A 115 -11.97 -9.88 -5.79
CA SER A 115 -10.94 -9.76 -4.75
C SER A 115 -9.56 -10.25 -5.22
N SER A 116 -9.52 -11.33 -5.99
CA SER A 116 -8.28 -11.84 -6.60
C SER A 116 -7.71 -10.87 -7.63
N THR A 117 -8.55 -10.33 -8.51
CA THR A 117 -8.14 -9.32 -9.50
C THR A 117 -7.62 -8.07 -8.81
N LEU A 118 -8.30 -7.57 -7.77
CA LEU A 118 -7.84 -6.42 -6.99
C LEU A 118 -6.46 -6.65 -6.39
N LEU A 119 -6.21 -7.80 -5.75
CA LEU A 119 -4.89 -8.10 -5.20
C LEU A 119 -3.81 -8.09 -6.28
N ILE A 120 -4.06 -8.73 -7.41
CA ILE A 120 -3.09 -8.79 -8.52
C ILE A 120 -2.83 -7.39 -9.10
N SER A 121 -3.88 -6.57 -9.27
CA SER A 121 -3.74 -5.19 -9.72
C SER A 121 -2.93 -4.33 -8.75
N LEU A 122 -3.21 -4.43 -7.45
CA LEU A 122 -2.46 -3.72 -6.41
C LEU A 122 -1.01 -4.18 -6.33
N PHE A 123 -0.76 -5.49 -6.45
CA PHE A 123 0.59 -6.04 -6.52
C PHE A 123 1.38 -5.50 -7.72
N ALA A 124 0.77 -5.46 -8.92
CA ALA A 124 1.41 -4.90 -10.11
C ALA A 124 1.72 -3.40 -9.95
N MET A 125 0.80 -2.65 -9.35
CA MET A 125 0.96 -1.23 -9.07
C MET A 125 2.08 -0.95 -8.06
N ILE A 126 2.15 -1.73 -6.98
CA ILE A 126 3.18 -1.58 -5.93
C ILE A 126 4.56 -1.99 -6.45
N THR A 127 4.65 -3.10 -7.19
CA THR A 127 5.92 -3.53 -7.80
C THR A 127 6.46 -2.51 -8.80
N TYR A 128 5.59 -1.87 -9.59
CA TYR A 128 5.97 -0.72 -10.42
C TYR A 128 6.54 0.44 -9.60
N CYS A 129 5.90 0.79 -8.48
CA CYS A 129 6.40 1.87 -7.61
C CYS A 129 7.76 1.54 -7.02
N ILE A 130 7.94 0.32 -6.51
CA ILE A 130 9.22 -0.18 -5.98
C ILE A 130 10.31 -0.11 -7.06
N TRP A 131 10.02 -0.57 -8.28
CA TRP A 131 10.95 -0.51 -9.40
C TRP A 131 11.33 0.92 -9.80
N SER A 132 10.39 1.86 -9.74
CA SER A 132 10.71 3.27 -10.00
C SER A 132 11.58 3.86 -8.87
N CYS A 133 11.33 3.49 -7.62
CA CYS A 133 12.15 3.91 -6.48
C CYS A 133 13.59 3.39 -6.54
N THR A 134 13.84 2.17 -7.01
CA THR A 134 15.21 1.64 -7.15
C THR A 134 16.02 2.44 -8.16
N GLN A 135 15.38 2.85 -9.27
CA GLN A 135 15.97 3.76 -10.25
C GLN A 135 16.16 5.18 -9.71
N GLY A 136 15.46 5.53 -8.63
CA GLY A 136 15.45 6.88 -8.05
C GLY A 136 14.53 7.84 -8.78
N ASN A 137 13.61 7.31 -9.58
CA ASN A 137 12.60 8.05 -10.30
C ASN A 137 11.33 8.17 -9.45
N GLU A 138 10.53 9.19 -9.74
CA GLU A 138 9.21 9.36 -9.16
C GLU A 138 8.23 8.35 -9.79
N PRO A 139 7.57 7.49 -9.01
CA PRO A 139 6.54 6.61 -9.55
C PRO A 139 5.37 7.43 -10.11
N ASN A 140 5.15 7.36 -11.43
CA ASN A 140 4.06 8.09 -12.08
C ASN A 140 2.83 7.19 -12.21
N LEU A 141 1.96 7.24 -11.19
CA LEU A 141 0.63 6.65 -11.22
C LEU A 141 -0.37 7.72 -11.66
N PRO A 142 -1.08 7.53 -12.79
CA PRO A 142 -2.04 8.52 -13.29
C PRO A 142 -3.12 8.79 -12.22
N GLY A 143 -3.49 10.07 -12.05
CA GLY A 143 -4.38 10.54 -10.99
C GLY A 143 -3.69 10.71 -9.63
N ILE A 144 -3.10 9.66 -9.07
CA ILE A 144 -2.50 9.71 -7.72
C ILE A 144 -1.26 10.60 -7.69
N SER A 145 -0.32 10.43 -8.62
CA SER A 145 0.90 11.24 -8.66
C SER A 145 0.60 12.71 -8.92
N GLN A 146 -0.48 13.04 -9.65
CA GLN A 146 -0.91 14.42 -9.85
C GLN A 146 -1.46 15.01 -8.54
N ALA A 147 -2.31 14.26 -7.83
CA ALA A 147 -2.83 14.67 -6.52
C ALA A 147 -1.70 14.91 -5.50
N VAL A 148 -0.67 14.05 -5.49
CA VAL A 148 0.53 14.22 -4.65
C VAL A 148 1.27 15.51 -5.00
N LYS A 149 1.49 15.80 -6.29
CA LYS A 149 2.19 17.01 -6.75
C LYS A 149 1.43 18.29 -6.38
N MET A 150 0.10 18.24 -6.33
CA MET A 150 -0.71 19.39 -5.90
C MET A 150 -0.61 19.66 -4.39
N GLN A 151 -0.19 18.69 -3.59
CA GLN A 151 -0.14 18.77 -2.13
C GLN A 151 1.24 19.06 -1.55
N LEU A 152 2.30 18.97 -2.35
CA LEU A 152 3.70 19.16 -1.93
C LEU A 152 4.24 20.54 -2.27
#